data_AF-A0A7T1MHX3-F1
#
_entry.id   AF-A0A7T1MHX3-F1
#
_cell.length_a   1.000
_cell.length_b   1.000
_cell.length_c   1.000
_cell.angle_alpha   90.00
_cell.angle_beta   90.00
_cell.angle_gamma   90.00
#
_symmetry.space_group_name_H-M   'P 1'
#
loop_
_entity.id
_entity.type
_entity.pdbx_description
1 polymer ?
#
loop_
_entity_poly.entity_id
_entity_poly.type
_entity_poly.pdbx_seq_one_letter_code
_entity_poly.pdbx_strand_id
1 'polypeptide(L)' 'MTFSGSLEELSALVQQLGLPCHWEHKGAFELCVFDDGVSNLKLNWWPETGALRLVGDPEQRVDVERRLAELLAG' A
#
# COMPACT_ATOMS: atom_id res chain seq x y z
N MET A 1 6.41 2.16 -7.21
CA MET A 1 5.94 3.55 -7.03
C MET A 1 6.77 4.22 -5.94
N THR A 2 6.63 5.53 -5.73
CA THR A 2 7.31 6.25 -4.63
C THR A 2 6.33 7.18 -3.93
N PHE A 3 6.49 7.36 -2.62
CA PHE A 3 5.71 8.25 -1.77
C PHE A 3 6.58 8.84 -0.66
N SER A 4 6.67 10.17 -0.60
CA SER A 4 7.55 10.91 0.32
C SER A 4 6.77 11.71 1.36
N GLY A 5 5.86 11.04 2.08
CA GLY A 5 5.10 11.60 3.19
C GLY A 5 5.22 10.79 4.47
N SER A 6 4.26 10.94 5.36
CA SER A 6 4.14 10.21 6.62
C SER A 6 3.31 8.93 6.47
N LEU A 7 3.41 8.02 7.45
CA LEU A 7 2.57 6.83 7.51
C LEU A 7 1.07 7.19 7.57
N GLU A 8 0.74 8.28 8.27
CA GLU A 8 -0.64 8.75 8.40
C GLU A 8 -1.22 9.19 7.05
N GLU A 9 -0.47 9.99 6.28
CA GLU A 9 -0.87 10.41 4.93
C GLU A 9 -0.98 9.21 3.98
N LEU A 10 -0.02 8.28 4.02
CA LEU A 10 -0.09 7.07 3.22
C LEU A 10 -1.30 6.20 3.61
N SER A 11 -1.59 6.09 4.91
CA SER A 11 -2.75 5.35 5.41
C SER A 11 -4.06 5.95 4.92
N ALA A 12 -4.18 7.29 4.94
CA ALA A 12 -5.34 7.99 4.43
C ALA A 12 -5.53 7.78 2.92
N LEU A 13 -4.44 7.75 2.13
CA LEU A 13 -4.49 7.41 0.71
C LEU A 13 -4.94 5.96 0.49
N VAL A 14 -4.35 5.00 1.20
CA VAL A 14 -4.70 3.59 1.09
C VAL A 14 -6.16 3.34 1.46
N GLN A 15 -6.71 4.05 2.45
CA GLN A 15 -8.13 3.97 2.82
C GLN A 15 -9.07 4.36 1.65
N GLN A 16 -8.66 5.24 0.73
CA GLN A 16 -9.46 5.61 -0.44
C GLN A 16 -9.61 4.46 -1.45
N LEU A 17 -8.80 3.40 -1.34
CA LEU A 17 -9.00 2.18 -2.12
C LEU A 17 -10.27 1.43 -1.71
N GLY A 18 -10.85 1.73 -0.53
CA GLY A 18 -12.02 1.04 -0.01
C GLY A 18 -11.76 -0.42 0.35
N LEU A 19 -10.48 -0.80 0.52
CA LEU A 19 -10.06 -2.12 0.95
C LEU A 19 -9.66 -2.05 2.42
N PRO A 20 -10.24 -2.90 3.29
CA PRO A 20 -9.79 -2.98 4.68
C PRO A 20 -8.32 -3.41 4.71
N CYS A 21 -7.52 -2.79 5.57
CA CYS A 21 -6.13 -3.17 5.80
C CYS A 21 -5.68 -2.79 7.21
N HIS A 22 -4.64 -3.46 7.70
CA HIS A 22 -3.92 -3.08 8.90
C HIS A 22 -2.43 -2.90 8.61
N TRP A 23 -1.79 -2.03 9.39
CA TRP A 23 -0.36 -1.75 9.27
C TRP A 23 0.45 -2.52 10.32
N GLU A 24 1.57 -3.07 9.88
CA GLU A 24 2.58 -3.73 10.72
C GLU A 24 3.94 -3.06 10.54
N HIS A 25 4.57 -2.65 11.64
CA HIS A 25 5.92 -2.13 11.63
C HIS A 25 6.94 -3.27 11.52
N LYS A 26 7.84 -3.21 10.52
CA LYS A 26 8.87 -4.23 10.24
C LYS A 26 10.30 -3.69 10.39
N GLY A 27 10.49 -2.67 11.21
CA GLY A 27 11.79 -2.04 11.42
C GLY A 27 12.13 -1.06 10.31
N ALA A 28 12.62 -1.57 9.18
CA ALA A 28 13.05 -0.75 8.05
C ALA A 28 11.91 -0.29 7.12
N PHE A 29 10.72 -0.85 7.28
CA PHE A 29 9.56 -0.57 6.44
C PHE A 29 8.26 -0.79 7.20
N GLU A 30 7.20 -0.20 6.67
CA GLU A 30 5.82 -0.41 7.09
C GLU A 30 5.13 -1.35 6.10
N LEU A 31 4.32 -2.26 6.62
CA LEU A 31 3.59 -3.26 5.84
C LEU A 31 2.09 -3.07 6.04
N CYS A 32 1.34 -2.66 5.01
CA CYS A 32 -0.13 -2.74 5.02
C CYS A 32 -0.54 -4.09 4.45
N VAL A 33 -1.24 -4.88 5.26
CA VAL A 33 -1.83 -6.17 4.87
C VAL A 33 -3.29 -5.91 4.56
N PHE A 34 -3.74 -6.25 3.35
CA PHE A 34 -5.13 -6.10 2.95
C PHE A 34 -5.97 -7.25 3.52
N ASP A 35 -7.02 -6.93 4.28
CA ASP A 35 -7.88 -7.85 5.02
C ASP A 35 -9.22 -8.08 4.31
N ASP A 36 -9.21 -8.18 2.99
CA ASP A 36 -10.43 -8.38 2.19
C ASP A 36 -10.95 -9.84 2.23
N GLY A 37 -10.24 -10.74 2.91
CA GLY A 37 -10.58 -12.15 3.05
C GLY A 37 -10.42 -12.99 1.79
N VAL A 38 -9.89 -12.40 0.70
CA VAL A 38 -9.79 -13.02 -0.63
C VAL A 38 -8.37 -12.91 -1.18
N SER A 39 -7.75 -11.74 -1.04
CA SER A 39 -6.42 -11.47 -1.53
C SER A 39 -5.34 -11.75 -0.50
N ASN A 40 -4.14 -12.00 -1.00
CA ASN A 40 -2.91 -12.02 -0.20
C ASN A 40 -2.09 -10.74 -0.40
N LEU A 41 -2.77 -9.65 -0.80
CA LEU A 41 -2.12 -8.39 -1.14
C LEU A 41 -1.47 -7.75 0.08
N LYS A 42 -0.30 -7.16 -0.16
CA LYS A 42 0.51 -6.44 0.82
C LYS A 42 1.18 -5.25 0.18
N LEU A 43 1.14 -4.10 0.84
CA LEU A 43 1.87 -2.90 0.45
C LEU A 43 3.05 -2.69 1.40
N ASN A 44 4.26 -2.80 0.87
CA ASN A 44 5.48 -2.46 1.60
C ASN A 44 5.85 -1.01 1.31
N TRP A 45 6.15 -0.25 2.35
CA TRP A 45 6.61 1.13 2.25
C TRP A 45 7.87 1.37 3.06
N TRP A 46 8.93 1.88 2.42
CA TRP A 46 10.19 2.24 3.08
C TRP A 46 10.26 3.75 3.27
N PRO A 47 10.06 4.29 4.50
CA PRO A 47 10.01 5.73 4.73
C PRO A 47 11.29 6.46 4.34
N GLU A 48 12.47 5.83 4.52
CA GLU A 48 13.77 6.44 4.20
C GLU A 48 13.96 6.75 2.71
N THR A 49 13.32 5.98 1.84
CA THR A 49 13.47 6.11 0.38
C THR A 49 12.18 6.53 -0.32
N GLY A 50 11.07 6.48 0.40
CA GLY A 50 9.72 6.56 -0.15
C GLY A 50 9.31 5.38 -1.04
N ALA A 51 10.13 4.33 -1.16
CA ALA A 51 9.81 3.22 -2.06
C ALA A 51 8.50 2.53 -1.64
N LEU A 52 7.62 2.30 -2.62
CA LEU A 52 6.37 1.55 -2.46
C LEU A 52 6.36 0.33 -3.37
N ARG A 53 6.04 -0.82 -2.79
CA ARG A 53 5.90 -2.08 -3.52
C ARG A 53 4.65 -2.83 -3.11
N LEU A 54 3.77 -3.07 -4.07
CA LEU A 54 2.62 -3.95 -3.91
C LEU A 54 3.02 -5.40 -4.25
N VAL A 55 2.71 -6.33 -3.36
CA VAL A 55 3.06 -7.75 -3.43
C VAL A 55 1.78 -8.57 -3.25
N GLY A 56 1.68 -9.70 -3.94
CA GLY A 56 0.53 -10.61 -3.87
C GLY A 56 0.28 -11.26 -5.23
N ASP A 57 -0.91 -11.84 -5.39
CA ASP A 57 -1.35 -12.44 -6.65
C ASP A 57 -1.31 -11.41 -7.79
N PRO A 58 -0.65 -11.72 -8.92
CA PRO A 58 -0.59 -10.82 -10.07
C PRO A 58 -1.95 -10.32 -10.56
N GLU A 59 -2.98 -11.17 -10.62
CA GLU A 59 -4.28 -10.79 -11.19
C GLU A 59 -5.00 -9.76 -10.32
N GLN A 60 -4.91 -9.91 -9.00
CA GLN A 60 -5.50 -9.01 -8.02
C GLN A 60 -4.69 -7.72 -7.88
N ARG A 61 -3.37 -7.80 -8.09
CA ARG A 61 -2.46 -6.67 -7.96
C ARG A 61 -2.69 -5.58 -9.00
N VAL A 62 -3.02 -5.93 -10.25
CA VAL A 62 -3.06 -4.96 -11.36
C VAL A 62 -4.02 -3.81 -11.08
N ASP A 63 -5.25 -4.09 -10.64
CA ASP A 63 -6.24 -3.04 -10.39
C ASP A 63 -5.85 -2.17 -9.18
N VAL A 64 -5.42 -2.80 -8.09
CA VAL A 64 -5.01 -2.09 -6.87
C VAL A 64 -3.78 -1.23 -7.11
N GLU A 65 -2.80 -1.74 -7.87
CA GLU A 65 -1.59 -0.99 -8.24
C GLU A 65 -1.94 0.22 -9.10
N ARG A 66 -2.83 0.07 -10.09
CA ARG A 66 -3.30 1.18 -10.93
C ARG A 66 -4.00 2.25 -10.09
N ARG A 67 -4.98 1.87 -9.26
CA ARG A 67 -5.74 2.80 -8.42
C ARG A 67 -4.85 3.50 -7.40
N LEU A 68 -3.89 2.78 -6.80
CA LEU A 68 -2.91 3.37 -5.90
C LEU A 68 -2.00 4.37 -6.63
N ALA A 69 -1.56 4.06 -7.84
CA ALA A 69 -0.77 4.98 -8.65
C ALA A 69 -1.55 6.27 -8.99
N GLU A 70 -2.84 6.15 -9.30
CA GLU A 70 -3.73 7.30 -9.55
C GLU A 70 -3.87 8.19 -8.30
N LEU A 71 -4.05 7.59 -7.12
CA LEU A 71 -4.13 8.32 -5.84
C LEU A 71 -2.81 9.03 -5.50
N LEU A 72 -1.68 8.41 -5.80
CA LEU A 72 -0.34 8.96 -5.54
C LEU A 72 0.06 10.07 -6.52
N ALA A 73 -0.58 10.14 -7.69
CA ALA A 73 -0.35 11.18 -8.69
C ALA A 73 -1.22 12.43 -8.47
N GLY A 74 -2.12 12.39 -7.48
CA GLY A 74 -3.05 13.46 -7.11
C GLY A 74 -2.38 14.74 -6.64
#